data_AF-A0A6N2LR63-F1
#
_entry.id   AF-A0A6N2LR63-F1
#
_cell.length_a   1.000
_cell.length_b   1.000
_cell.length_c   1.000
_cell.angle_alpha   90.00
_cell.angle_beta   90.00
_cell.angle_gamma   90.00
#
_symmetry.space_group_name_H-M   'P 1'
#
loop_
_entity.id
_entity.type
_entity.pdbx_description
1 polymer ?
#
loop_
_entity_poly.entity_id
_entity_poly.type
_entity_poly.pdbx_seq_one_letter_code
_entity_poly.pdbx_strand_id
1 'polypeptide(L)'
;MGEPTIDLLKMELPVEEGRLHLNGDGVKTTGLVLIDVVNGFCTVGAGNLAPKVADKQISEMVEESVRIARLFCEKKWPVFAFLDTHHPDIPEHPYPPHCILGTDEANLVPV
;
A
#
# COMPACT_ATOMS: atom_id res chain seq x y z
N MET A 1 11.84 18.44 19.99
CA MET A 1 12.51 17.26 20.57
C MET A 1 11.72 16.07 20.08
N GLY A 2 12.34 15.15 19.34
CA GLY A 2 11.66 13.96 18.85
C GLY A 2 11.08 13.18 20.01
N GLU A 3 10.00 12.45 19.78
CA GLU A 3 9.55 11.49 20.79
C GLU A 3 10.66 10.46 21.01
N PRO A 4 11.04 10.15 22.26
CA PRO A 4 12.18 9.26 22.55
C PRO A 4 12.15 7.93 21.79
N THR A 5 10.95 7.42 21.50
CA THR A 5 10.73 6.18 20.74
C THR A 5 11.13 6.30 19.27
N ILE A 6 10.80 7.41 18.60
CA ILE A 6 11.16 7.62 17.19
C ILE A 6 12.67 7.78 17.04
N ASP A 7 13.29 8.49 17.98
CA ASP A 7 14.74 8.66 17.99
C ASP A 7 15.45 7.31 18.14
N LEU A 8 14.95 6.43 19.01
CA LEU A 8 15.45 5.06 19.15
C LEU A 8 15.23 4.22 17.88
N LEU A 9 14.06 4.31 17.24
CA LEU A 9 13.77 3.57 16.00
C LEU A 9 14.71 3.99 14.86
N LYS A 10 15.01 5.29 14.74
CA LYS A 10 15.92 5.81 13.71
C LYS A 10 17.37 5.35 13.88
N MET A 11 17.78 4.94 15.08
CA MET A 11 19.12 4.38 15.29
C MET A 11 19.24 2.96 14.72
N GLU A 12 18.15 2.22 14.67
CA GLU A 12 18.13 0.80 14.29
C GLU A 12 17.52 0.56 12.90
N LEU A 13 16.67 1.46 12.42
CA LEU A 13 15.88 1.32 11.20
C LEU A 13 15.91 2.61 10.37
N PRO A 14 15.80 2.52 9.03
CA PRO A 14 15.69 3.69 8.14
C PRO A 14 14.29 4.32 8.24
N VAL A 15 13.99 4.92 9.39
CA VAL A 15 12.69 5.54 9.69
C VAL A 15 12.67 7.00 9.25
N GLU A 16 11.76 7.34 8.33
CA GLU A 16 11.45 8.72 7.96
C GLU A 16 10.10 9.15 8.55
N GLU A 17 10.03 10.37 9.05
CA GLU A 17 8.78 10.94 9.57
C GLU A 17 8.07 11.76 8.49
N GLY A 18 6.83 11.39 8.21
CA GLY A 18 5.92 12.16 7.36
C GLY A 18 4.81 12.83 8.17
N ARG A 19 4.28 13.94 7.65
CA ARG A 19 3.03 14.53 8.17
C ARG A 19 1.88 14.16 7.26
N LEU A 20 0.87 13.49 7.81
CA LEU A 20 -0.40 13.21 7.14
C LEU A 20 -1.48 14.13 7.71
N HIS A 21 -2.02 15.01 6.87
CA HIS A 21 -3.20 15.80 7.24
C HIS A 21 -4.46 14.98 6.95
N LEU A 22 -5.04 14.39 8.00
CA LEU A 22 -6.36 13.79 7.91
C LEU A 22 -7.38 14.93 7.87
N ASN A 23 -7.98 15.16 6.69
CA ASN A 23 -8.99 16.20 6.48
C ASN A 23 -10.24 15.93 7.33
N GLY A 24 -10.24 16.37 8.59
CA GLY A 24 -11.36 16.34 9.50
C GLY A 24 -11.65 17.74 10.02
N ASP A 25 -12.87 18.20 9.83
CA ASP A 25 -13.50 19.31 10.56
C ASP A 25 -13.83 18.93 12.02
N GLY A 26 -13.17 17.91 12.57
CA GLY A 26 -13.47 17.29 13.85
C GLY A 26 -14.68 16.32 13.83
N VAL A 27 -15.47 16.27 12.75
CA VAL A 27 -16.66 15.40 12.66
C VAL A 27 -16.35 14.05 12.00
N LYS A 28 -15.35 14.00 11.12
CA LYS A 28 -14.94 12.78 10.41
C LYS A 28 -13.98 11.95 11.27
N THR A 29 -14.49 10.88 11.88
CA THR A 29 -13.72 9.98 12.76
C THR A 29 -13.28 8.68 12.08
N THR A 30 -13.59 8.50 10.79
CA THR A 30 -13.30 7.28 10.03
C THR A 30 -12.49 7.59 8.78
N GLY A 31 -11.44 6.80 8.57
CA GLY A 31 -10.62 6.80 7.36
C GLY A 31 -10.49 5.38 6.79
N LEU A 32 -10.06 5.29 5.53
CA LEU A 32 -9.77 4.02 4.86
C LEU A 32 -8.26 3.86 4.73
N VAL A 33 -7.75 2.67 5.06
CA VAL A 33 -6.38 2.27 4.77
C VAL A 33 -6.43 1.10 3.79
N LEU A 34 -5.78 1.27 2.63
CA LEU A 34 -5.54 0.21 1.65
C LEU A 34 -4.13 -0.32 1.84
N ILE A 35 -3.97 -1.63 1.90
CA ILE A 35 -2.69 -2.31 2.10
C ILE A 35 -2.40 -3.15 0.87
N ASP A 36 -1.33 -2.80 0.15
CA ASP A 36 -0.68 -3.63 -0.87
C ASP A 36 -1.60 -4.13 -1.99
N VAL A 37 -2.56 -3.30 -2.40
CA VAL A 37 -3.40 -3.54 -3.60
C VAL A 37 -2.61 -3.15 -4.86
N VAL A 38 -1.44 -3.76 -5.03
CA VAL A 38 -0.47 -3.50 -6.10
C VAL A 38 -0.48 -4.61 -7.15
N ASN A 39 -0.03 -4.30 -8.37
CA ASN A 39 -0.03 -5.26 -9.47
C ASN A 39 0.75 -6.54 -9.13
N GLY A 40 1.89 -6.40 -8.44
CA GLY A 40 2.76 -7.49 -8.04
C GLY A 40 2.09 -8.58 -7.19
N PHE A 41 0.92 -8.28 -6.61
CA PHE A 41 0.13 -9.24 -5.83
C PHE A 41 -1.24 -9.56 -6.44
N CYS A 42 -1.81 -8.65 -7.23
CA CYS A 42 -3.21 -8.75 -7.64
C CYS A 42 -3.41 -9.00 -9.14
N THR A 43 -2.45 -8.63 -9.98
CA THR A 43 -2.63 -8.63 -11.44
C THR A 43 -2.03 -9.89 -12.06
N VAL A 44 -2.82 -10.63 -12.84
CA VAL A 44 -2.38 -11.92 -13.39
C VAL A 44 -1.09 -11.76 -14.22
N GLY A 45 -0.04 -12.48 -13.83
CA GLY A 45 1.24 -12.49 -14.52
C GLY A 45 2.05 -11.19 -14.41
N ALA A 46 1.66 -10.25 -13.55
CA ALA A 46 2.36 -8.97 -13.42
C ALA A 46 3.71 -9.06 -12.72
N GLY A 47 3.98 -10.12 -11.97
CA GLY A 47 5.23 -10.28 -11.22
C GLY A 47 5.37 -11.68 -10.61
N ASN A 48 6.47 -11.90 -9.90
CA ASN A 48 6.80 -13.20 -9.33
C ASN A 48 5.81 -13.68 -8.26
N LEU A 49 5.19 -12.74 -7.54
CA LEU A 49 4.20 -13.02 -6.49
C LEU A 49 2.76 -12.77 -6.92
N ALA A 50 2.56 -12.39 -8.18
CA ALA A 50 1.24 -12.16 -8.72
C ALA A 50 0.57 -13.49 -9.08
N PRO A 51 -0.77 -13.55 -9.12
CA PRO A 51 -1.47 -14.77 -9.51
C PRO A 51 -1.07 -15.20 -10.92
N LYS A 52 -0.82 -16.50 -11.12
CA LYS A 52 -0.42 -17.03 -12.44
C LYS A 52 -1.59 -17.15 -13.42
N VAL A 53 -2.80 -17.26 -12.88
CA VAL A 53 -4.07 -17.36 -13.59
C VAL A 53 -5.11 -16.56 -12.82
N ALA A 54 -6.27 -16.31 -13.42
CA ALA A 54 -7.35 -15.60 -12.73
C ALA A 54 -7.71 -16.27 -11.39
N ASP A 55 -7.72 -15.47 -10.33
CA ASP A 55 -8.11 -15.90 -8.99
C ASP A 55 -9.31 -15.06 -8.54
N LYS A 56 -10.42 -15.76 -8.26
CA LYS A 56 -11.69 -15.13 -7.93
C LYS A 56 -11.63 -14.37 -6.61
N GLN A 57 -10.91 -14.90 -5.62
CA GLN A 57 -10.81 -14.26 -4.31
C GLN A 57 -10.05 -12.93 -4.42
N ILE A 58 -8.98 -12.91 -5.21
CA ILE A 58 -8.21 -11.69 -5.47
C ILE A 58 -9.06 -10.68 -6.23
N SER A 59 -9.75 -11.09 -7.31
CA SER A 59 -10.57 -10.16 -8.08
C SER A 59 -11.71 -9.55 -7.26
N GLU A 60 -12.41 -10.36 -6.45
CA GLU A 60 -13.49 -9.87 -5.59
C GLU A 60 -12.96 -8.90 -4.51
N MET A 61 -11.78 -9.18 -3.94
CA MET A 61 -11.12 -8.29 -2.97
C MET A 61 -10.70 -6.96 -3.61
N VAL A 62 -10.17 -6.96 -4.83
CA VAL A 62 -9.84 -5.73 -5.57
C VAL A 62 -11.11 -4.94 -5.87
N GLU A 63 -12.16 -5.58 -6.38
CA GLU A 63 -13.44 -4.93 -6.70
C GLU A 63 -14.07 -4.27 -5.46
N GLU A 64 -14.07 -4.96 -4.32
CA GLU A 64 -14.60 -4.42 -3.07
C GLU A 64 -13.75 -3.26 -2.54
N SER A 65 -12.42 -3.37 -2.65
CA SER A 65 -11.49 -2.30 -2.28
C SER A 65 -11.76 -1.03 -3.11
N VAL A 66 -11.98 -1.17 -4.42
CA VAL A 66 -12.35 -0.06 -5.31
C VAL A 66 -13.70 0.54 -4.94
N ARG A 67 -14.70 -0.30 -4.65
CA ARG A 67 -16.04 0.15 -4.25
C ARG A 67 -15.99 1.00 -2.98
N ILE A 68 -15.27 0.55 -1.96
CA ILE A 68 -15.11 1.26 -0.69
C ILE A 68 -14.28 2.54 -0.88
N ALA A 69 -13.17 2.48 -1.63
CA ALA A 69 -12.34 3.65 -1.91
C ALA A 69 -13.13 4.76 -2.63
N ARG A 70 -13.94 4.40 -3.63
CA ARG A 70 -14.84 5.35 -4.33
C ARG A 70 -15.83 6.00 -3.36
N LEU A 71 -16.46 5.22 -2.47
CA LEU A 71 -17.37 5.75 -1.46
C LEU A 71 -16.69 6.76 -0.51
N PHE A 72 -15.46 6.48 -0.08
CA PHE A 72 -14.68 7.40 0.74
C PHE A 72 -14.32 8.68 -0.02
N CYS A 73 -13.88 8.56 -1.27
CA CYS A 73 -13.57 9.68 -2.14
C CYS A 73 -14.80 10.58 -2.39
N GLU A 74 -15.96 10.00 -2.68
CA GLU A 74 -17.23 10.72 -2.86
C GLU A 74 -17.62 11.52 -1.60
N LYS A 75 -17.43 10.92 -0.43
CA LYS A 75 -17.67 11.57 0.87
C LYS A 75 -16.58 12.57 1.25
N LYS A 76 -15.49 12.67 0.50
CA LYS A 76 -14.28 13.44 0.84
C LYS A 76 -13.73 13.03 2.22
N TRP A 77 -13.75 11.73 2.48
CA TRP A 77 -13.17 11.13 3.68
C TRP A 77 -11.73 10.71 3.43
N PRO A 78 -10.87 10.66 4.47
CA PRO A 78 -9.46 10.32 4.31
C PRO A 78 -9.28 8.89 3.76
N VAL A 79 -8.39 8.76 2.77
CA VAL A 79 -7.90 7.49 2.25
C VAL A 79 -6.38 7.52 2.31
N PHE A 80 -5.77 6.46 2.82
CA PHE A 80 -4.33 6.27 2.86
C PHE A 80 -3.98 4.90 2.28
N ALA A 81 -2.90 4.79 1.53
CA ALA A 81 -2.50 3.54 0.88
C ALA A 81 -1.03 3.24 1.20
N PHE A 82 -0.77 2.01 1.64
CA PHE A 82 0.56 1.43 1.67
C PHE A 82 0.75 0.61 0.40
N LEU A 83 1.90 0.78 -0.23
CA LEU A 83 2.30 0.07 -1.43
C LEU A 83 3.59 -0.65 -1.06
N ASP A 84 3.56 -1.96 -1.05
CA ASP A 84 4.76 -2.75 -0.99
C ASP A 84 5.71 -2.33 -2.12
N THR A 85 6.94 -1.97 -1.77
CA THR A 85 7.93 -1.45 -2.71
C THR A 85 9.34 -1.75 -2.22
N HIS A 86 10.12 -2.45 -3.03
CA HIS A 86 11.48 -2.85 -2.68
C HIS A 86 12.53 -2.09 -3.48
N HIS A 87 13.66 -1.84 -2.84
CA HIS A 87 14.86 -1.42 -3.54
C HIS A 87 15.51 -2.63 -4.24
N PRO A 88 15.93 -2.53 -5.51
CA PRO A 88 16.48 -3.67 -6.26
C PRO A 88 17.74 -4.28 -5.60
N ASP A 89 18.52 -3.45 -4.92
CA ASP A 89 19.76 -3.89 -4.25
C ASP A 89 19.57 -4.40 -2.81
N ILE A 90 18.33 -4.42 -2.30
CA ILE A 90 18.01 -4.89 -0.93
C ILE A 90 17.04 -6.07 -1.04
N PRO A 91 17.54 -7.31 -1.27
CA PRO A 91 16.69 -8.47 -1.45
C PRO A 91 16.00 -8.88 -0.13
N GLU A 92 14.74 -9.27 -0.24
CA GLU A 92 13.96 -9.80 0.90
C GLU A 92 13.84 -11.33 0.79
N HIS A 93 14.77 -12.06 1.40
CA HIS A 93 14.69 -13.52 1.43
C HIS A 93 13.61 -14.01 2.43
N PRO A 94 12.84 -15.06 2.08
CA PRO A 94 13.03 -15.99 0.96
C PRO A 94 12.29 -15.60 -0.33
N TYR A 95 11.65 -14.42 -0.38
CA TYR A 95 10.85 -14.01 -1.52
C TYR A 95 11.73 -13.71 -2.75
N PRO A 96 11.23 -14.01 -3.96
CA PRO A 96 11.87 -13.54 -5.19
C PRO A 96 11.77 -12.01 -5.28
N PRO A 97 12.56 -11.36 -6.16
CA PRO A 97 12.35 -9.94 -6.47
C PRO A 97 10.89 -9.68 -6.85
N HIS A 98 10.26 -8.69 -6.22
CA HIS A 98 8.87 -8.33 -6.46
C HIS A 98 8.68 -6.85 -6.11
N CYS A 99 7.65 -6.22 -6.66
CA CYS A 99 7.26 -4.84 -6.33
C CYS A 99 8.45 -3.87 -6.33
N ILE A 100 9.35 -4.00 -7.30
CA ILE A 100 10.58 -3.19 -7.31
C ILE A 100 10.24 -1.72 -7.59
N LEU A 101 10.86 -0.81 -6.86
CA LEU A 101 10.68 0.64 -7.02
C LEU A 101 10.81 1.06 -8.49
N GLY A 102 9.78 1.74 -8.99
CA GLY A 102 9.71 2.24 -10.37
C GLY A 102 9.24 1.22 -11.41
N THR A 103 8.89 0.00 -11.01
CA THR A 103 8.26 -1.00 -11.90
C THR A 103 6.74 -0.96 -11.80
N ASP A 104 6.06 -1.54 -12.81
CA ASP A 104 4.61 -1.66 -12.81
C ASP A 104 4.09 -2.56 -11.67
N GLU A 105 4.90 -3.52 -11.21
CA GLU A 105 4.57 -4.38 -10.07
C GLU A 105 4.25 -3.58 -8.81
N ALA A 106 5.02 -2.51 -8.55
CA ALA A 106 4.89 -1.67 -7.36
C ALA A 106 3.71 -0.67 -7.44
N ASN A 107 3.11 -0.49 -8.63
CA ASN A 107 1.98 0.41 -8.80
C ASN A 107 0.68 -0.25 -8.30
N LEU A 108 -0.26 0.58 -7.83
CA LEU A 108 -1.63 0.13 -7.56
C LEU A 108 -2.24 -0.54 -8.80
N VAL A 109 -3.13 -1.50 -8.57
CA VAL A 109 -3.93 -2.09 -9.65
C VAL A 109 -4.68 -0.98 -10.39
N PRO A 110 -4.64 -0.94 -11.74
CA PRO A 110 -5.39 0.04 -12.52
C PRO A 110 -6.90 -0.19 -12.38
N VAL A 111 -7.67 0.91 -12.30
CA VAL A 111 -9.12 0.93 -12.04
C VAL A 111 -9.91 1.69 -13.10
#